data_AF-A0A966HUZ1-F1
#
_entry.id   AF-A0A966HUZ1-F1
#
_cell.length_a   1.000
_cell.length_b   1.000
_cell.length_c   1.000
_cell.angle_alpha   90.00
_cell.angle_beta   90.00
_cell.angle_gamma   90.00
#
_symmetry.space_group_name_H-M   'P 1'
#
loop_
_entity.id
_entity.type
_entity.pdbx_description
1 polymer ?
#
loop_
_entity_poly.entity_id
_entity_poly.type
_entity_poly.pdbx_seq_one_letter_code
_entity_poly.pdbx_strand_id
1 'polypeptide(L)'
;MTVFLRLFILSVSLMFFYFFYLYIEDDKYYPGASFQTSNMPLFELEDLYSDDTCRIEHGFLVKLSSQGIPIMGLNYKDERIDAINWITKFGDPYKFIIHDLKGELALDMGVTGAPETFLINNGKIIAHYRGEVNEMIWSDVFSPIIKKENLFND
;
A
#
# COMPACT_ATOMS: atom_id res chain seq x y z
N MET A 1 -41.30 45.13 9.07
CA MET A 1 -41.41 43.81 8.41
C MET A 1 -40.10 43.33 7.79
N THR A 2 -39.33 44.18 7.10
CA THR A 2 -38.07 43.81 6.42
C THR A 2 -36.90 43.48 7.36
N VAL A 3 -36.77 44.19 8.50
CA VAL A 3 -35.73 43.90 9.50
C VAL A 3 -35.95 42.54 10.16
N PHE A 4 -37.20 42.23 10.50
CA PHE A 4 -37.58 40.94 11.08
C PHE A 4 -37.28 39.78 10.12
N LEU A 5 -37.58 39.95 8.83
CA LEU A 5 -37.27 38.95 7.80
C LEU A 5 -35.76 38.71 7.65
N ARG A 6 -34.94 39.76 7.72
CA ARG A 6 -33.46 39.63 7.64
C ARG A 6 -32.88 38.92 8.86
N LEU A 7 -33.36 39.26 10.05
CA LEU A 7 -32.95 38.59 11.29
C LEU A 7 -33.35 37.11 11.28
N PHE A 8 -34.54 36.80 10.76
CA PHE A 8 -35.00 35.43 10.60
C PHE A 8 -34.14 34.62 9.62
N ILE A 9 -33.78 35.20 8.47
CA ILE A 9 -32.89 34.52 7.49
C ILE A 9 -31.51 34.26 8.11
N LEU A 10 -30.93 35.25 8.80
CA LEU A 10 -29.64 35.11 9.48
C LEU A 10 -29.68 34.04 10.57
N SER A 11 -30.74 33.99 11.37
CA SER A 11 -30.87 32.98 12.44
C SER A 11 -31.01 31.57 11.87
N VAL A 12 -31.74 31.38 10.77
CA VAL A 12 -31.89 30.07 10.12
C VAL A 12 -30.55 29.60 9.55
N SER A 13 -29.79 30.48 8.90
CA SER A 13 -28.46 30.14 8.39
C SER A 13 -27.48 29.75 9.51
N LEU A 14 -27.45 30.52 10.60
CA LEU A 14 -26.63 30.19 11.78
C LEU A 14 -27.04 28.86 12.42
N MET A 15 -28.34 28.59 12.51
CA MET A 15 -28.85 27.32 13.05
C MET A 15 -28.46 26.13 12.16
N PHE A 16 -28.45 26.31 10.84
CA PHE A 16 -28.00 25.28 9.88
C PHE A 16 -26.51 24.99 10.05
N PHE A 17 -25.66 26.02 10.09
CA PHE A 17 -24.22 25.81 10.32
C PHE A 17 -23.94 25.22 11.70
N TYR A 18 -24.68 25.63 12.73
CA TYR A 18 -24.56 25.04 14.07
C TYR A 18 -25.00 23.57 14.09
N PHE A 19 -26.07 23.21 13.37
CA PHE A 19 -26.49 21.82 13.20
C PHE A 19 -25.42 20.99 12.48
N PHE A 20 -24.81 21.51 11.41
CA PHE A 20 -23.71 20.81 10.72
C PHE A 20 -22.45 20.71 11.57
N TYR A 21 -22.11 21.75 12.32
CA TYR A 21 -21.02 21.72 13.28
C TYR A 21 -21.26 20.63 14.34
N LEU A 22 -22.45 20.60 14.94
CA LEU A 22 -22.84 19.55 15.87
C LEU A 22 -22.91 18.18 15.20
N TYR A 23 -23.28 18.06 13.93
CA TYR A 23 -23.34 16.78 13.22
C TYR A 23 -21.94 16.25 12.85
N ILE A 24 -20.98 17.15 12.58
CA ILE A 24 -19.58 16.80 12.32
C ILE A 24 -18.84 16.51 13.63
N GLU A 25 -19.17 17.23 14.70
CA GLU A 25 -18.60 17.03 16.05
C GLU A 25 -19.33 15.96 16.86
N ASP A 26 -20.50 15.51 16.41
CA ASP A 26 -21.10 14.23 16.82
C ASP A 26 -20.25 13.14 16.19
N ASP A 27 -19.10 12.90 16.82
CA ASP A 27 -18.27 11.72 16.67
C ASP A 27 -19.18 10.54 16.96
N LYS A 28 -19.94 10.09 15.95
CA LYS A 28 -20.60 8.80 15.93
C LYS A 28 -19.49 7.77 15.86
N TYR A 29 -18.92 7.58 17.04
CA TYR A 29 -18.07 6.51 17.47
C TYR A 29 -18.67 5.23 16.93
N TYR A 30 -18.07 4.70 15.87
CA TYR A 30 -18.35 3.35 15.41
C TYR A 30 -18.06 2.43 16.60
N PRO A 31 -19.06 1.72 17.17
CA PRO A 31 -18.82 0.76 18.24
C PRO A 31 -18.12 -0.45 17.60
N GLY A 32 -16.81 -0.32 17.49
CA GLY A 32 -15.90 -1.16 16.72
C GLY A 32 -14.48 -0.58 16.67
N ALA A 33 -14.30 0.72 16.89
CA ALA A 33 -13.00 1.39 17.06
C ALA A 33 -12.80 1.87 18.51
N SER A 34 -13.20 1.04 19.49
CA SER A 34 -13.01 1.31 20.92
C SER A 34 -11.69 0.73 21.42
N PHE A 35 -10.67 1.56 21.60
CA PHE A 35 -9.37 1.15 22.17
C PHE A 35 -9.42 0.85 23.68
N GLN A 36 -10.60 0.93 24.32
CA GLN A 36 -10.76 0.76 25.77
C GLN A 36 -11.45 -0.55 26.18
N THR A 37 -11.94 -1.35 25.22
CA THR A 37 -12.51 -2.68 25.48
C THR A 37 -11.93 -3.71 24.52
N SER A 38 -10.98 -4.49 25.05
CA SER A 38 -10.34 -5.64 24.42
C SER A 38 -11.30 -6.85 24.32
N ASN A 39 -12.37 -6.73 23.54
CA ASN A 39 -13.10 -7.89 23.04
C ASN A 39 -13.35 -7.68 21.55
N MET A 40 -12.24 -7.55 20.81
CA MET A 40 -12.26 -7.75 19.37
C MET A 40 -12.63 -9.23 19.15
N PRO A 41 -13.69 -9.55 18.38
CA PRO A 41 -13.86 -10.93 17.94
C PRO A 41 -12.56 -11.31 17.22
N LEU A 42 -11.97 -12.43 17.62
CA LEU A 42 -10.77 -13.01 17.02
C LEU A 42 -11.13 -13.53 15.61
N PHE A 43 -11.53 -12.64 14.71
CA PHE A 43 -11.18 -12.84 13.32
C PHE A 43 -9.68 -12.56 13.31
N GLU A 44 -8.88 -13.60 13.17
CA GLU A 44 -7.47 -13.48 12.87
C GLU A 44 -7.35 -12.61 11.61
N LEU A 45 -7.16 -11.31 11.81
CA LEU A 45 -6.66 -10.40 10.77
C LEU A 45 -5.18 -10.69 10.46
N GLU A 46 -4.61 -11.71 11.09
CA GLU A 46 -3.32 -12.30 10.76
C GLU A 46 -3.30 -12.78 9.30
N ASP A 47 -4.43 -13.27 8.77
CA ASP A 47 -4.57 -13.66 7.35
C ASP A 47 -4.80 -12.48 6.39
N LEU A 48 -5.17 -11.30 6.91
CA LEU A 48 -5.46 -10.10 6.09
C LEU A 48 -4.29 -9.12 6.02
N TYR A 49 -3.34 -9.20 6.96
CA TYR A 49 -2.09 -8.44 6.93
C TYR A 49 -0.90 -9.32 6.54
N SER A 50 -0.79 -9.50 5.22
CA SER A 50 0.45 -9.36 4.44
C SER A 50 1.64 -10.29 4.63
N ASP A 51 1.64 -11.30 5.50
CA ASP A 51 2.81 -12.20 5.57
C ASP A 51 2.78 -13.31 4.51
N ASP A 52 1.60 -13.88 4.22
CA ASP A 52 1.50 -14.99 3.26
C ASP A 52 1.78 -14.57 1.82
N THR A 53 1.24 -13.44 1.37
CA THR A 53 1.41 -12.97 -0.01
C THR A 53 2.84 -12.53 -0.31
N CYS A 54 3.46 -11.78 0.62
CA CYS A 54 4.87 -11.37 0.49
C CYS A 54 5.80 -12.59 0.57
N ARG A 55 5.48 -13.57 1.41
CA ARG A 55 6.25 -14.81 1.52
C ARG A 55 6.15 -15.69 0.27
N ILE A 56 4.95 -15.82 -0.30
CA ILE A 56 4.72 -16.56 -1.54
C ILE A 56 5.46 -15.88 -2.70
N GLU A 57 5.31 -14.56 -2.83
CA GLU A 57 6.01 -13.76 -3.84
C GLU A 57 7.54 -13.88 -3.69
N HIS A 58 8.08 -13.78 -2.47
CA HIS A 58 9.53 -13.79 -2.24
C HIS A 58 10.20 -15.06 -2.80
N GLY A 59 9.59 -16.23 -2.63
CA GLY A 59 10.08 -17.48 -3.23
C GLY A 59 10.15 -17.41 -4.77
N PHE A 60 9.18 -16.75 -5.39
CA PHE A 60 9.16 -16.51 -6.83
C PHE A 60 10.22 -15.47 -7.26
N LEU A 61 10.43 -14.40 -6.49
CA LEU A 61 11.48 -13.41 -6.76
C LEU A 61 12.88 -14.04 -6.68
N VAL A 62 13.13 -14.95 -5.75
CA VAL A 62 14.37 -15.74 -5.68
C VAL A 62 14.58 -16.56 -6.96
N LYS A 63 13.52 -17.22 -7.46
CA LYS A 63 13.57 -17.94 -8.74
C LYS A 63 13.91 -17.00 -9.90
N LEU A 64 13.25 -15.85 -10.02
CA LEU A 64 13.54 -14.87 -11.08
C LEU A 64 14.98 -14.34 -11.01
N SER A 65 15.46 -14.02 -9.82
CA SER A 65 16.85 -13.57 -9.60
C SER A 65 17.85 -14.64 -10.05
N SER A 66 17.58 -15.92 -9.77
CA SER A 66 18.43 -17.03 -10.24
C SER A 66 18.44 -17.21 -11.76
N GLN A 67 17.43 -16.68 -12.47
CA GLN A 67 17.34 -16.65 -13.92
C GLN A 67 18.02 -15.41 -14.53
N GLY A 68 18.68 -14.57 -13.71
CA GLY A 68 19.39 -13.38 -14.16
C GLY A 68 18.53 -12.10 -14.21
N ILE A 69 17.26 -12.16 -13.79
CA ILE A 69 16.41 -10.98 -13.75
C ILE A 69 16.87 -10.06 -12.60
N PRO A 70 17.26 -8.80 -12.87
CA PRO A 70 17.69 -7.88 -11.83
C PRO A 70 16.48 -7.34 -11.06
N ILE A 71 16.54 -7.45 -9.73
CA ILE A 71 15.47 -7.01 -8.83
C ILE A 71 16.03 -6.01 -7.83
N MET A 72 15.31 -4.92 -7.57
CA MET A 72 15.60 -3.94 -6.52
C MET A 72 14.53 -4.05 -5.46
N GLY A 73 14.92 -4.14 -4.19
CA GLY A 73 13.98 -4.20 -3.07
C GLY A 73 13.65 -2.80 -2.56
N LEU A 74 12.40 -2.60 -2.13
CA LEU A 74 11.99 -1.43 -1.34
C LEU A 74 11.31 -1.95 -0.07
N ASN A 75 12.01 -1.82 1.06
CA ASN A 75 11.48 -2.16 2.37
C ASN A 75 10.54 -1.05 2.84
N TYR A 76 9.24 -1.25 2.68
CA TYR A 76 8.22 -0.24 2.91
C TYR A 76 7.68 -0.31 4.34
N LYS A 77 7.86 0.78 5.11
CA LYS A 77 7.32 0.93 6.47
C LYS A 77 7.60 -0.25 7.41
N ASP A 78 8.73 -0.91 7.19
CA ASP A 78 9.16 -2.06 7.96
C ASP A 78 10.55 -1.82 8.54
N GLU A 79 10.83 -2.41 9.69
CA GLU A 79 12.08 -2.24 10.41
C GLU A 79 13.23 -2.91 9.66
N ARG A 80 14.38 -2.23 9.61
CA ARG A 80 15.57 -2.75 8.92
C ARG A 80 15.99 -4.13 9.41
N ILE A 81 15.89 -4.37 10.72
CA ILE A 81 16.31 -5.63 11.31
C ILE A 81 15.45 -6.80 10.85
N ASP A 82 14.14 -6.56 10.66
CA ASP A 82 13.19 -7.58 10.23
C ASP A 82 13.41 -7.93 8.77
N ALA A 83 13.64 -6.93 7.92
CA ALA A 83 14.05 -7.14 6.53
C ALA A 83 15.37 -7.91 6.38
N ILE A 84 16.37 -7.63 7.24
CA ILE A 84 17.64 -8.39 7.25
C ILE A 84 17.39 -9.84 7.66
N ASN A 85 16.60 -10.07 8.71
CA ASN A 85 16.24 -11.42 9.16
C ASN A 85 15.49 -12.18 8.06
N TRP A 86 14.59 -11.50 7.34
CA TRP A 86 13.83 -12.06 6.24
C TRP A 86 14.72 -12.59 5.11
N ILE A 87 15.57 -11.73 4.54
CA ILE A 87 16.45 -12.14 3.42
C ILE A 87 17.51 -13.17 3.87
N THR A 88 17.94 -13.11 5.13
CA THR A 88 18.86 -14.13 5.68
C THR A 88 18.19 -15.49 5.77
N LYS A 89 16.89 -15.53 6.13
CA LYS A 89 16.12 -16.76 6.30
C LYS A 89 15.61 -17.34 4.97
N PHE A 90 15.19 -16.50 4.04
CA PHE A 90 14.50 -16.90 2.82
C PHE A 90 15.31 -16.70 1.52
N GLY A 91 16.54 -16.18 1.64
CA GLY A 91 17.41 -15.85 0.51
C GLY A 91 17.24 -14.40 0.05
N ASP A 92 18.30 -13.83 -0.52
CA ASP A 92 18.31 -12.44 -1.01
C ASP A 92 18.24 -12.41 -2.55
N PRO A 93 17.09 -12.05 -3.13
CA PRO A 93 16.95 -11.90 -4.58
C PRO A 93 17.44 -10.53 -5.11
N TYR A 94 17.72 -9.58 -4.22
CA TYR A 94 17.84 -8.16 -4.57
C TYR A 94 19.29 -7.76 -4.88
N LYS A 95 19.47 -6.85 -5.85
CA LYS A 95 20.78 -6.21 -6.11
C LYS A 95 21.11 -5.17 -5.05
N PHE A 96 20.09 -4.47 -4.58
CA PHE A 96 20.13 -3.57 -3.43
C PHE A 96 18.72 -3.39 -2.88
N ILE A 97 18.63 -2.96 -1.63
CA ILE A 97 17.37 -2.74 -0.92
C ILE A 97 17.34 -1.31 -0.41
N ILE A 98 16.32 -0.55 -0.80
CA ILE A 98 16.02 0.77 -0.24
C ILE A 98 15.21 0.57 1.04
N HIS A 99 15.58 1.26 2.10
CA HIS A 99 14.83 1.23 3.36
C HIS A 99 13.96 2.50 3.46
N ASP A 100 12.66 2.35 3.23
CA ASP A 100 11.68 3.43 3.26
C ASP A 100 10.76 3.31 4.49
N LEU A 101 11.35 3.52 5.66
CA LEU A 101 10.65 3.37 6.96
C LEU A 101 9.45 4.31 7.10
N LYS A 102 9.53 5.51 6.51
CA LYS A 102 8.43 6.50 6.57
C LYS A 102 7.41 6.30 5.46
N GLY A 103 7.77 5.61 4.39
CA GLY A 103 6.92 5.43 3.22
C GLY A 103 6.84 6.65 2.31
N GLU A 104 7.81 7.57 2.37
CA GLU A 104 7.78 8.81 1.60
C GLU A 104 8.03 8.51 0.11
N LEU A 105 9.00 7.64 -0.19
CA LEU A 105 9.30 7.24 -1.56
C LEU A 105 8.16 6.40 -2.15
N ALA A 106 7.65 5.44 -1.38
CA ALA A 106 6.50 4.64 -1.79
C ALA A 106 5.28 5.53 -2.11
N LEU A 107 5.02 6.55 -1.28
CA LEU A 107 3.95 7.52 -1.51
C LEU A 107 4.16 8.32 -2.81
N ASP A 108 5.37 8.84 -3.05
CA ASP A 108 5.71 9.57 -4.28
C ASP A 108 5.57 8.69 -5.53
N MET A 109 5.80 7.38 -5.39
CA MET A 109 5.59 6.38 -6.44
C MET A 109 4.11 5.96 -6.61
N GLY A 110 3.21 6.45 -5.76
CA GLY A 110 1.78 6.11 -5.79
C GLY A 110 1.44 4.72 -5.27
N VAL A 111 2.32 4.15 -4.43
CA VAL A 111 2.11 2.86 -3.77
C VAL A 111 0.97 2.99 -2.76
N THR A 112 0.09 1.99 -2.77
CA THR A 112 -1.10 1.96 -1.91
C THR A 112 -0.99 0.91 -0.80
N GLY A 113 -0.16 -0.11 -1.01
CA GLY A 113 0.15 -1.15 -0.03
C GLY A 113 1.31 -2.03 -0.49
N ALA A 114 1.50 -3.17 0.16
CA ALA A 114 2.45 -4.20 -0.27
C ALA A 114 1.73 -5.56 -0.33
N PRO A 115 2.15 -6.48 -1.21
CA PRO A 115 3.21 -6.32 -2.22
C PRO A 115 2.75 -5.55 -3.46
N GLU A 116 3.67 -4.82 -4.09
CA GLU A 116 3.48 -4.16 -5.39
C GLU A 116 4.80 -4.24 -6.19
N THR A 117 4.72 -4.49 -7.50
CA THR A 117 5.90 -4.62 -8.36
C THR A 117 5.86 -3.64 -9.53
N PHE A 118 6.98 -2.96 -9.76
CA PHE A 118 7.18 -2.02 -10.87
C PHE A 118 8.20 -2.58 -11.86
N LEU A 119 7.91 -2.44 -13.16
CA LEU A 119 8.90 -2.63 -14.21
C LEU A 119 9.37 -1.25 -14.68
N ILE A 120 10.67 -1.01 -14.59
CA ILE A 120 11.28 0.28 -14.90
C ILE A 120 12.24 0.12 -16.08
N ASN A 121 12.12 1.00 -17.07
CA ASN A 121 13.03 1.10 -18.21
C ASN A 121 13.43 2.58 -18.41
N ASN A 122 14.73 2.88 -18.43
CA ASN A 122 15.27 4.24 -18.63
C ASN A 122 14.62 5.31 -17.73
N GLY A 123 14.44 4.98 -16.43
CA GLY A 123 13.85 5.88 -15.44
C GLY A 123 12.33 6.05 -15.55
N LYS A 124 11.65 5.27 -16.41
CA LYS A 124 10.20 5.29 -16.55
C LYS A 124 9.58 3.98 -16.07
N ILE A 125 8.49 4.08 -15.32
CA ILE A 125 7.63 2.94 -15.01
C ILE A 125 6.87 2.57 -16.28
N ILE A 126 7.08 1.34 -16.76
CA ILE A 126 6.44 0.80 -17.96
C ILE A 126 5.43 -0.31 -17.65
N ALA A 127 5.45 -0.84 -16.42
CA ALA A 127 4.41 -1.71 -15.87
C ALA A 127 4.34 -1.51 -14.35
N HIS A 128 3.14 -1.68 -13.80
CA HIS A 128 2.89 -1.65 -12.36
C HIS A 128 1.79 -2.66 -12.05
N TYR A 129 2.07 -3.56 -11.11
CA TYR A 129 1.11 -4.54 -10.62
C TYR A 129 0.93 -4.39 -9.10
N ARG A 130 -0.33 -4.41 -8.65
CA ARG A 130 -0.69 -4.35 -7.24
C ARG A 130 -1.12 -5.73 -6.76
N GLY A 131 -0.44 -6.25 -5.76
CA GLY A 131 -0.58 -7.62 -5.27
C GLY A 131 0.63 -8.48 -5.60
N GLU A 132 0.56 -9.75 -5.19
CA GLU A 132 1.66 -10.71 -5.30
C GLU A 132 1.99 -11.02 -6.77
N VAL A 133 3.29 -11.05 -7.08
CA VAL A 133 3.77 -11.57 -8.35
C VAL A 133 4.06 -13.06 -8.21
N ASN A 134 3.34 -13.85 -8.99
CA ASN A 134 3.58 -15.28 -9.19
C ASN A 134 3.79 -15.57 -10.70
N GLU A 135 3.96 -16.84 -11.06
CA GLU A 135 4.22 -17.25 -12.45
C GLU A 135 3.14 -16.76 -13.44
N MET A 136 1.86 -16.79 -13.04
CA MET A 136 0.75 -16.34 -13.87
C MET A 136 0.83 -14.83 -14.11
N ILE A 137 0.98 -14.05 -13.04
CA ILE A 137 1.11 -12.59 -13.15
C ILE A 137 2.36 -12.21 -13.94
N TRP A 138 3.46 -12.91 -13.74
CA TRP A 138 4.69 -12.70 -14.51
C TRP A 138 4.49 -12.97 -16.01
N SER A 139 3.81 -14.06 -16.37
CA SER A 139 3.51 -14.40 -17.75
C SER A 139 2.57 -13.39 -18.41
N ASP A 140 1.56 -12.92 -17.67
CA ASP A 140 0.46 -12.14 -18.23
C ASP A 140 0.75 -10.64 -18.26
N VAL A 141 1.45 -10.13 -17.24
CA VAL A 141 1.69 -8.68 -17.07
C VAL A 141 3.10 -8.30 -17.52
N PHE A 142 4.13 -8.98 -17.03
CA PHE A 142 5.52 -8.52 -17.17
C PHE A 142 6.22 -9.08 -18.42
N SER A 143 6.10 -10.38 -18.66
CA SER A 143 6.77 -11.07 -19.77
C SER A 143 6.46 -10.49 -21.16
N PRO A 144 5.21 -10.08 -21.50
CA PRO A 144 4.92 -9.49 -22.80
C PRO A 144 5.63 -8.15 -23.00
N ILE A 145 5.71 -7.34 -21.93
CA ILE A 145 6.34 -6.01 -21.94
C ILE A 145 7.86 -6.17 -22.01
N ILE A 146 8.45 -7.07 -21.21
CA ILE A 146 9.88 -7.40 -21.24
C ILE A 146 10.30 -7.82 -22.65
N LYS A 147 9.54 -8.71 -23.30
CA LYS A 147 9.82 -9.15 -24.68
C LYS A 147 9.70 -8.00 -25.68
N LYS A 148 8.64 -7.18 -25.55
CA LYS A 148 8.41 -6.03 -26.44
C LYS A 148 9.52 -4.98 -26.34
N GLU A 149 9.98 -4.70 -25.12
CA GLU A 149 10.99 -3.68 -24.82
C GLU A 149 12.43 -4.25 -24.87
N ASN A 150 12.58 -5.54 -25.22
CA ASN A 150 13.85 -6.26 -25.32
C ASN A 150 14.71 -6.14 -24.04
N LEU A 151 14.08 -6.24 -22.87
CA LEU A 151 14.75 -6.11 -21.59
C LEU A 151 15.41 -7.43 -21.17
N PHE A 152 16.53 -7.33 -20.45
CA PHE A 152 17.26 -8.47 -19.85
C PHE A 152 17.80 -9.50 -20.85
N ASN A 153 17.89 -9.13 -22.14
CA ASN A 153 18.61 -9.91 -23.14
C ASN A 153 20.07 -9.43 -23.14
N ASP A 154 20.93 -10.18 -22.47
CA ASP A 154 22.40 -10.00 -22.53
C ASP A 154 22.99 -10.60 -23.81
#